data_AF-A0A1Q4FTN8-F1
#
_entry.id   AF-A0A1Q4FTN8-F1
#
_cell.length_a   1.000
_cell.length_b   1.000
_cell.length_c   1.000
_cell.angle_alpha   90.00
_cell.angle_beta   90.00
_cell.angle_gamma   90.00
#
_symmetry.space_group_name_H-M   'P 1'
#
loop_
_entity.id
_entity.type
_entity.pdbx_description
1 polymer ?
#
loop_
_entity_poly.entity_id
_entity_poly.type
_entity_poly.pdbx_seq_one_letter_code
_entity_poly.pdbx_strand_id
1 'polypeptide(L)'
;MGWFDRLGKPRKVPHWRQFRDRFFCPCCDLPTLRSRGSFGICTICFWEDDGQDSADADEVRGGPNHDYSLTEARRNFAAHRTLYRPEDRRAFARKMERDAHKVVVIAALRRALQSNSLDDWAAAQQAKAEFDTAILGDAQ
;
A
#
# COMPACT_ATOMS: atom_id res chain seq x y z
N MET A 1 -44.07 -19.92 18.03
CA MET A 1 -42.67 -20.13 18.48
C MET A 1 -41.77 -19.36 17.53
N GLY A 2 -41.32 -18.18 17.93
CA GLY A 2 -40.33 -17.41 17.17
C GLY A 2 -38.92 -17.94 17.44
N TRP A 3 -38.11 -18.07 16.39
CA TRP A 3 -36.69 -18.38 16.49
C TRP A 3 -35.91 -17.51 15.48
N PHE A 4 -35.62 -16.30 15.93
CA PHE A 4 -34.45 -15.45 15.64
C PHE A 4 -33.97 -15.21 14.20
N ASP A 5 -34.06 -13.92 13.83
CA ASP A 5 -33.29 -13.22 12.81
C ASP A 5 -31.83 -13.69 12.68
N ARG A 6 -31.48 -14.17 11.49
CA ARG A 6 -30.10 -14.07 10.95
C ARG A 6 -30.12 -13.32 9.62
N LEU A 7 -30.77 -12.15 9.61
CA LEU A 7 -30.39 -11.11 8.68
C LEU A 7 -28.97 -10.69 9.09
N GLY A 8 -27.97 -11.31 8.46
CA GLY A 8 -26.58 -10.90 8.58
C GLY A 8 -26.53 -9.41 8.28
N LYS A 9 -26.39 -8.57 9.32
CA LYS A 9 -26.24 -7.13 9.14
C LYS A 9 -25.12 -6.94 8.11
N PRO A 10 -25.35 -6.18 7.03
CA PRO A 10 -24.29 -5.93 6.06
C PRO A 10 -23.08 -5.42 6.85
N ARG A 11 -21.91 -6.06 6.67
CA ARG A 11 -20.67 -5.54 7.27
C ARG A 11 -20.57 -4.09 6.82
N LYS A 12 -20.59 -3.15 7.77
CA LYS A 12 -20.35 -1.74 7.46
C LYS A 12 -18.99 -1.68 6.77
N VAL A 13 -18.98 -1.36 5.48
CA VAL A 13 -17.75 -1.13 4.75
C VAL A 13 -17.05 0.06 5.41
N PRO A 14 -15.79 -0.10 5.87
CA PRO A 14 -15.07 1.01 6.46
C PRO A 14 -14.98 2.15 5.44
N HIS A 15 -15.15 3.38 5.90
CA HIS A 15 -14.91 4.55 5.05
C HIS A 15 -13.40 4.76 4.91
N TRP A 16 -12.77 4.00 4.01
CA TRP A 16 -11.35 4.07 3.75
C TRP A 16 -10.96 5.40 3.10
N ARG A 17 -9.82 5.97 3.52
CA ARG A 17 -9.31 7.21 2.92
C ARG A 17 -9.01 7.03 1.44
N GLN A 18 -9.38 8.06 0.67
CA GLN A 18 -9.12 8.17 -0.77
C GLN A 18 -8.52 9.53 -1.09
N PHE A 19 -7.74 9.57 -2.17
CA PHE A 19 -7.31 10.79 -2.83
C PHE A 19 -7.52 10.60 -4.33
N ARG A 20 -8.42 11.40 -4.91
CA ARG A 20 -8.87 11.24 -6.30
C ARG A 20 -9.44 9.83 -6.53
N ASP A 21 -8.92 9.11 -7.51
CA ASP A 21 -9.33 7.77 -7.92
C ASP A 21 -8.50 6.64 -7.27
N ARG A 22 -7.80 6.92 -6.16
CA ARG A 22 -6.98 5.94 -5.44
C ARG A 22 -7.27 5.92 -3.95
N PHE A 23 -7.15 4.74 -3.36
CA PHE A 23 -7.21 4.51 -1.92
C PHE A 23 -5.81 4.56 -1.31
N PHE A 24 -5.76 5.01 -0.06
CA PHE A 24 -4.54 4.99 0.74
C PHE A 24 -4.19 3.56 1.13
N CYS A 25 -2.93 3.18 0.89
CA CYS A 25 -2.36 1.95 1.42
C CYS A 25 -2.27 2.03 2.95
N PRO A 26 -2.75 1.01 3.70
CA PRO A 26 -2.73 1.04 5.16
C PRO A 26 -1.31 1.02 5.75
N CYS A 27 -0.32 0.59 4.96
CA CYS A 27 1.08 0.50 5.37
C CYS A 27 1.86 1.80 5.13
N CYS A 28 1.82 2.37 3.92
CA CYS A 28 2.64 3.53 3.58
C CYS A 28 1.93 4.89 3.57
N ASP A 29 0.61 4.91 3.77
CA ASP A 29 -0.22 6.12 3.73
C ASP A 29 -0.07 6.94 2.42
N LEU A 30 0.21 6.26 1.31
CA LEU A 30 0.20 6.86 -0.03
C LEU A 30 -1.01 6.35 -0.83
N PRO A 31 -1.60 7.18 -1.72
CA PRO A 31 -2.78 6.82 -2.51
C PRO A 31 -2.38 5.93 -3.71
N THR A 32 -2.06 4.67 -3.44
CA THR A 32 -1.48 3.74 -4.42
C THR A 32 -2.42 2.61 -4.84
N LEU A 33 -3.51 2.38 -4.10
CA LEU A 33 -4.40 1.24 -4.32
C LEU A 33 -5.61 1.63 -5.18
N ARG A 34 -6.07 0.71 -6.04
CA ARG A 34 -7.30 0.91 -6.85
C ARG A 34 -8.58 0.57 -6.08
N SER A 35 -8.49 -0.34 -5.13
CA SER A 35 -9.57 -0.73 -4.22
C SER A 35 -8.96 -1.11 -2.87
N ARG A 36 -9.81 -1.25 -1.84
CA ARG A 36 -9.39 -1.72 -0.51
C ARG A 36 -9.94 -3.10 -0.19
N GLY A 37 -9.21 -3.85 0.63
CA GLY A 37 -9.54 -5.21 1.06
C GLY A 37 -9.70 -6.20 -0.09
N SER A 38 -9.02 -5.96 -1.21
CA SER A 38 -9.14 -6.74 -2.45
C SER A 38 -7.85 -7.47 -2.81
N PHE A 39 -6.95 -7.67 -1.84
CA PHE A 39 -5.64 -8.33 -2.02
C PHE A 39 -4.74 -7.64 -3.06
N GLY A 40 -4.90 -6.32 -3.21
CA GLY A 40 -4.05 -5.52 -4.09
C GLY A 40 -2.69 -5.26 -3.43
N ILE A 41 -1.59 -5.51 -4.14
CA ILE A 41 -0.24 -5.21 -3.65
C ILE A 41 0.12 -3.75 -3.95
N CYS A 42 0.48 -2.99 -2.92
CA CYS A 42 1.02 -1.65 -3.08
C CYS A 42 2.39 -1.70 -3.75
N THR A 43 2.56 -1.14 -4.96
CA THR A 43 3.86 -1.23 -5.66
C THR A 43 4.97 -0.37 -5.05
N ILE A 44 4.64 0.47 -4.05
CA ILE A 44 5.61 1.30 -3.31
C ILE A 44 6.17 0.54 -2.11
N CYS A 45 5.33 0.13 -1.15
CA CYS A 45 5.81 -0.56 0.06
C CYS A 45 5.78 -2.09 -0.04
N PHE A 46 5.08 -2.65 -1.02
CA PHE A 46 4.85 -4.08 -1.26
C PHE A 46 3.86 -4.78 -0.33
N TRP A 47 3.17 -4.04 0.55
CA TRP A 47 2.10 -4.59 1.38
C TRP A 47 0.90 -5.03 0.52
N GLU A 48 0.39 -6.24 0.74
CA GLU A 48 -0.88 -6.71 0.21
C GLU A 48 -2.03 -6.22 1.09
N ASP A 49 -3.00 -5.52 0.50
CA ASP A 49 -4.16 -5.04 1.21
C ASP A 49 -5.25 -6.12 1.34
N ASP A 50 -5.07 -6.98 2.34
CA ASP A 50 -6.01 -8.02 2.80
C ASP A 50 -7.19 -7.46 3.64
N GLY A 51 -7.28 -6.13 3.76
CA GLY A 51 -8.29 -5.42 4.53
C GLY A 51 -7.90 -5.11 5.97
N GLN A 52 -6.69 -5.48 6.41
CA GLN A 52 -6.13 -5.05 7.70
C GLN A 52 -5.97 -3.53 7.76
N ASP A 53 -6.19 -2.96 8.94
CA ASP A 53 -6.07 -1.54 9.23
C ASP A 53 -5.64 -1.32 10.70
N SER A 54 -5.81 -0.12 11.23
CA SER A 54 -5.29 0.25 12.56
C SER A 54 -5.90 -0.54 13.72
N ALA A 55 -7.13 -1.06 13.58
CA ALA A 55 -7.82 -1.80 14.64
C ALA A 55 -7.21 -3.19 14.90
N ASP A 56 -6.55 -3.76 13.89
CA ASP A 56 -5.97 -5.10 13.90
C ASP A 56 -4.50 -5.08 13.47
N ALA A 57 -3.83 -3.92 13.53
CA ALA A 57 -2.51 -3.71 12.92
C ALA A 57 -1.37 -4.57 13.50
N ASP A 58 -1.51 -5.05 14.73
CA ASP A 58 -0.53 -5.90 15.40
C ASP A 58 -0.73 -7.40 15.09
N GLU A 59 -1.85 -7.78 14.47
CA GLU A 59 -2.09 -9.15 14.04
C GLU A 59 -1.16 -9.53 12.88
N VAL A 60 -0.61 -10.74 12.92
CA VAL A 60 0.13 -11.32 11.79
C VAL A 60 -0.83 -12.23 11.03
N ARG A 61 -1.16 -11.86 9.79
CA ARG A 61 -2.14 -12.58 8.95
C ARG A 61 -1.53 -13.59 7.99
N GLY A 62 -0.22 -13.55 7.77
CA GLY A 62 0.45 -14.47 6.86
C GLY A 62 0.35 -14.05 5.40
N GLY A 63 0.37 -15.06 4.52
CA GLY A 63 0.20 -14.86 3.08
C GLY A 63 1.35 -14.08 2.43
N PRO A 64 1.06 -13.24 1.42
CA PRO A 64 2.06 -12.36 0.79
C PRO A 64 2.70 -11.35 1.73
N ASN A 65 2.05 -11.05 2.86
CA ASN A 65 2.60 -10.22 3.94
C ASN A 65 3.51 -11.02 4.90
N HIS A 66 3.76 -12.31 4.67
CA HIS A 66 4.64 -13.16 5.48
C HIS A 66 4.34 -13.09 6.99
N ASP A 67 5.38 -13.05 7.83
CA ASP A 67 5.27 -12.93 9.28
C ASP A 67 5.26 -11.46 9.76
N TYR A 68 4.92 -10.52 8.88
CA TYR A 68 4.81 -9.10 9.21
C TYR A 68 3.41 -8.77 9.74
N SER A 69 3.37 -8.00 10.83
CA SER A 69 2.19 -7.22 11.19
C SER A 69 2.17 -5.91 10.40
N LEU A 70 0.99 -5.30 10.25
CA LEU A 70 0.87 -3.98 9.63
C LEU A 70 1.65 -2.91 10.42
N THR A 71 1.67 -2.99 11.75
CA THR A 71 2.48 -2.11 12.62
C THR A 71 3.95 -2.19 12.26
N GLU A 72 4.46 -3.41 12.06
CA GLU A 72 5.86 -3.59 11.68
C GLU A 72 6.13 -3.10 10.25
N ALA A 73 5.27 -3.44 9.29
CA ALA A 73 5.40 -2.98 7.92
C ALA A 73 5.43 -1.44 7.81
N ARG A 74 4.64 -0.74 8.63
CA ARG A 74 4.67 0.73 8.76
C ARG A 74 6.04 1.23 9.22
N ARG A 75 6.63 0.60 10.26
CA ARG A 75 7.97 0.96 10.77
C ARG A 75 9.04 0.71 9.72
N ASN A 76 9.00 -0.43 9.06
CA ASN A 76 9.94 -0.78 8.00
C ASN A 76 9.81 0.19 6.82
N PHE A 77 8.58 0.57 6.44
CA PHE A 77 8.38 1.55 5.38
C PHE A 77 8.94 2.92 5.76
N ALA A 78 8.75 3.37 7.00
CA ALA A 78 9.29 4.63 7.47
C ALA A 78 10.84 4.64 7.41
N ALA A 79 11.50 3.53 7.74
CA ALA A 79 12.96 3.42 7.74
C ALA A 79 13.55 3.14 6.35
N HIS A 80 12.87 2.35 5.52
CA HIS A 80 13.47 1.71 4.35
C HIS A 80 12.60 1.76 3.08
N ARG A 81 11.42 2.41 3.12
CA ARG A 81 10.47 2.52 1.99
C ARG A 81 10.06 1.17 1.40
N THR A 82 10.02 0.15 2.24
CA THR A 82 9.58 -1.22 1.94
C THR A 82 9.01 -1.86 3.21
N LEU A 83 8.12 -2.84 3.09
CA LEU A 83 7.63 -3.60 4.24
C LEU A 83 8.70 -4.51 4.85
N TYR A 84 9.72 -4.89 4.07
CA TYR A 84 10.71 -5.90 4.46
C TYR A 84 11.72 -5.36 5.48
N ARG A 85 12.07 -6.22 6.44
CA ARG A 85 13.25 -6.15 7.31
C ARG A 85 14.54 -6.22 6.49
N PRO A 86 15.62 -5.53 6.89
CA PRO A 86 16.97 -5.78 6.36
C PRO A 86 17.45 -7.24 6.50
N GLU A 87 16.96 -7.96 7.51
CA GLU A 87 17.28 -9.37 7.78
C GLU A 87 16.75 -10.30 6.67
N ASP A 88 15.69 -9.91 5.96
CA ASP A 88 15.15 -10.63 4.79
C ASP A 88 15.99 -10.33 3.55
N ARG A 89 17.30 -10.61 3.64
CA ARG A 89 18.35 -10.12 2.73
C ARG A 89 17.97 -10.14 1.25
N ARG A 90 17.40 -11.25 0.76
CA ARG A 90 17.02 -11.40 -0.66
C ARG A 90 15.82 -10.53 -1.03
N ALA A 91 14.79 -10.47 -0.19
CA ALA A 91 13.61 -9.63 -0.46
C ALA A 91 13.98 -8.16 -0.34
N PHE A 92 14.70 -7.80 0.73
CA PHE A 92 15.17 -6.46 1.00
C PHE A 92 16.08 -5.92 -0.12
N ALA A 93 17.17 -6.62 -0.46
CA ALA A 93 18.11 -6.17 -1.49
C ALA A 93 17.44 -5.90 -2.85
N ARG A 94 16.58 -6.81 -3.31
CA ARG A 94 15.82 -6.64 -4.56
C ARG A 94 14.93 -5.39 -4.55
N LYS A 95 14.40 -5.01 -3.39
CA LYS A 95 13.60 -3.78 -3.26
C LYS A 95 14.47 -2.54 -3.16
N MET A 96 15.66 -2.65 -2.56
CA MET A 96 16.62 -1.56 -2.44
C MET A 96 17.31 -1.20 -3.77
N GLU A 97 17.47 -2.14 -4.70
CA GLU A 97 17.92 -1.84 -6.07
C GLU A 97 17.03 -0.81 -6.78
N ARG A 98 15.75 -0.75 -6.40
CA ARG A 98 14.70 0.07 -7.03
C ARG A 98 14.41 1.35 -6.27
N ASP A 99 15.22 1.60 -5.24
CA ASP A 99 14.92 2.57 -4.20
C ASP A 99 14.98 4.02 -4.71
N ALA A 100 15.93 4.32 -5.61
CA ALA A 100 16.06 5.62 -6.24
C ALA A 100 14.78 6.03 -7.00
N HIS A 101 14.18 5.10 -7.76
CA HIS A 101 12.94 5.37 -8.49
C HIS A 101 11.76 5.58 -7.54
N LYS A 102 11.69 4.82 -6.43
CA LYS A 102 10.65 5.02 -5.40
C LYS A 102 10.71 6.42 -4.78
N VAL A 103 11.92 6.98 -4.56
CA VAL A 103 12.07 8.33 -4.00
C VAL A 103 11.34 9.36 -4.86
N VAL A 104 11.48 9.28 -6.18
CA VAL A 104 10.83 10.20 -7.13
C VAL A 104 9.32 10.09 -7.03
N VAL A 105 8.77 8.87 -7.07
CA VAL A 105 7.33 8.64 -6.99
C VAL A 105 6.76 9.09 -5.65
N ILE A 106 7.43 8.75 -4.53
CA ILE A 106 6.99 9.15 -3.19
C ILE A 106 6.99 10.68 -3.06
N ALA A 107 8.02 11.37 -3.56
CA ALA A 107 8.09 12.82 -3.54
C ALA A 107 6.95 13.46 -4.35
N ALA A 108 6.68 12.94 -5.55
CA ALA A 108 5.59 13.43 -6.40
C ALA A 108 4.21 13.22 -5.75
N LEU A 109 3.96 12.03 -5.18
CA LEU A 109 2.72 11.74 -4.46
C LEU A 109 2.54 12.66 -3.25
N ARG A 110 3.60 12.87 -2.46
CA ARG A 110 3.55 13.79 -1.29
C ARG A 110 3.30 15.23 -1.71
N ARG A 111 3.92 15.70 -2.81
CA ARG A 111 3.65 17.02 -3.36
C ARG A 111 2.17 17.16 -3.75
N ALA A 112 1.63 16.18 -4.48
CA ALA A 112 0.22 16.19 -4.89
C ALA A 112 -0.74 16.22 -3.69
N LEU A 113 -0.43 15.47 -2.63
CA LEU A 113 -1.22 15.49 -1.38
C LEU A 113 -1.16 16.86 -0.68
N GLN A 114 -0.01 17.52 -0.69
CA GLN A 114 0.19 18.83 -0.06
C GLN A 114 -0.47 19.96 -0.84
N SER A 115 -0.31 19.99 -2.16
CA SER A 115 -0.84 21.05 -3.02
C SER A 115 -2.32 20.85 -3.37
N ASN A 116 -2.80 19.60 -3.32
CA ASN A 116 -4.10 19.19 -3.85
C ASN A 116 -4.31 19.59 -5.34
N SER A 117 -3.23 19.83 -6.08
CA SER A 117 -3.25 20.26 -7.48
C SER A 117 -3.51 19.09 -8.43
N LEU A 118 -4.29 19.33 -9.49
CA LEU A 118 -4.47 18.35 -10.57
C LEU A 118 -3.18 18.13 -11.36
N ASP A 119 -2.35 19.17 -11.52
CA ASP A 119 -1.09 19.07 -12.25
C ASP A 119 -0.06 18.24 -11.48
N ASP A 120 0.05 18.47 -10.16
CA ASP A 120 0.92 17.65 -9.32
C ASP A 120 0.42 16.20 -9.25
N TRP A 121 -0.91 16.00 -9.27
CA TRP A 121 -1.47 14.65 -9.35
C TRP A 121 -1.14 13.96 -10.68
N ALA A 122 -1.26 14.67 -11.81
CA ALA A 122 -0.87 14.14 -13.12
C ALA A 122 0.63 13.80 -13.17
N ALA A 123 1.49 14.67 -12.64
CA ALA A 123 2.92 14.42 -12.53
C ALA A 123 3.24 13.20 -11.66
N ALA A 124 2.53 13.04 -10.52
CA ALA A 124 2.68 11.87 -9.67
C ALA A 124 2.25 10.57 -10.37
N GLN A 125 1.17 10.60 -11.16
CA GLN A 125 0.73 9.45 -11.95
C GLN A 125 1.72 9.12 -13.07
N GLN A 126 2.30 10.11 -13.73
CA GLN A 126 3.33 9.92 -14.75
C GLN A 126 4.58 9.25 -14.16
N ALA A 127 5.13 9.81 -13.06
CA ALA A 127 6.26 9.22 -12.37
C ALA A 127 5.97 7.78 -11.91
N LYS A 128 4.73 7.52 -11.48
CA LYS A 128 4.29 6.19 -11.08
C LYS A 128 4.24 5.21 -12.27
N ALA A 129 3.75 5.64 -13.43
CA ALA A 129 3.70 4.82 -14.64
C ALA A 129 5.10 4.49 -15.17
N GLU A 130 6.02 5.46 -15.12
CA GLU A 130 7.44 5.25 -15.45
C GLU A 130 8.09 4.24 -14.50
N PHE A 131 7.86 4.37 -13.19
CA PHE A 131 8.31 3.39 -12.21
C PHE A 131 7.72 1.99 -12.49
N ASP A 132 6.41 1.88 -12.67
CA ASP A 132 5.78 0.58 -12.91
C ASP A 132 6.31 -0.05 -14.22
N THR A 133 6.59 0.74 -15.26
CA THR A 133 7.23 0.28 -16.51
C THR A 133 8.66 -0.17 -16.29
N ALA A 134 9.49 0.61 -15.58
CA ALA A 134 10.87 0.23 -15.26
C ALA A 134 10.95 -1.04 -14.40
N ILE A 135 9.89 -1.37 -13.66
CA ILE A 135 9.86 -2.53 -12.77
C ILE A 135 9.21 -3.77 -13.42
N LEU A 136 8.24 -3.60 -14.32
CA LEU A 136 7.52 -4.69 -15.01
C LEU A 136 8.04 -4.96 -16.43
N GLY A 137 8.77 -4.03 -17.03
CA GLY A 137 9.36 -4.14 -18.38
C GLY A 137 10.55 -5.08 -18.47
N ASP A 138 11.19 -5.41 -17.34
CA ASP A 138 12.30 -6.39 -17.27
C ASP A 138 11.79 -7.85 -17.17
N ALA A 139 10.50 -8.09 -17.39
CA ALA A 139 9.85 -9.40 -17.35
C ALA A 139 9.40 -9.92 -18.73
N GLN A 140 10.03 -9.46 -19.82
CA GLN A 140 9.93 -10.08 -21.16
C GLN A 140 11.29 -10.58 -21.63
#